data_AF-A0A8J4D9K7-F1
#
_entry.id   AF-A0A8J4D9K7-F1
#
_cell.length_a   1.000
_cell.length_b   1.000
_cell.length_c   1.000
_cell.angle_alpha   90.00
_cell.angle_beta   90.00
_cell.angle_gamma   90.00
#
_symmetry.space_group_name_H-M   'P 1'
#
loop_
_entity.id
_entity.type
_entity.pdbx_description
1 polymer ?
#
loop_
_entity_poly.entity_id
_entity_poly.type
_entity_poly.pdbx_seq_one_letter_code
_entity_poly.pdbx_strand_id
1 'polypeptide(L)'
;MLAARRPDLVRGLVLLNATPFWAFRPPSGSAAARGLLWSALNWAGDGSVPVPESVRHLVEKYWWNQLRSPDTISAMLRLVYADKVGFDMALVARIVEATEHPGALDAFTSIVLSPKAELSFDELVDRLRCPVLLLYGKEDPWVRPLWGQRMKRRLPAATYLELSPAGHCPHHEAPAAVNRALRTWLAAEERVRAQGTGDQDPSEAGIGLDVGSSWEVVEADGRAIRVSHIDGRPRSVMEWLDLAVWSVLGRALGAIGRKGADTEESRTTA
;
A
#
# COMPACT_ATOMS: atom_id res chain seq x y z
N MET A 1 -8.68 -6.02 0.34
CA MET A 1 -9.46 -7.29 0.31
C MET A 1 -10.71 -7.21 -0.55
N LEU A 2 -11.53 -6.14 -0.48
CA LEU A 2 -12.80 -6.06 -1.22
C LEU A 2 -12.65 -6.29 -2.73
N ALA A 3 -11.75 -5.56 -3.41
CA ALA A 3 -11.53 -5.69 -4.86
C ALA A 3 -11.17 -7.12 -5.32
N ALA A 4 -10.46 -7.88 -4.48
CA ALA A 4 -10.09 -9.26 -4.75
C ALA A 4 -11.19 -10.28 -4.42
N ARG A 5 -12.05 -9.99 -3.44
CA ARG A 5 -13.12 -10.90 -2.98
C ARG A 5 -14.46 -10.67 -3.67
N ARG A 6 -14.73 -9.43 -4.08
CA ARG A 6 -15.98 -8.95 -4.70
C ARG A 6 -15.66 -8.05 -5.89
N PRO A 7 -15.05 -8.59 -6.97
CA PRO A 7 -14.71 -7.81 -8.15
C PRO A 7 -15.95 -7.21 -8.83
N ASP A 8 -17.12 -7.81 -8.62
CA ASP A 8 -18.42 -7.31 -9.09
C ASP A 8 -18.81 -5.95 -8.49
N LEU A 9 -18.28 -5.61 -7.31
CA LEU A 9 -18.58 -4.36 -6.62
C LEU A 9 -17.53 -3.27 -6.83
N VAL A 10 -16.37 -3.58 -7.42
CA VAL A 10 -15.24 -2.66 -7.53
C VAL A 10 -14.96 -2.34 -8.99
N ARG A 11 -15.22 -1.07 -9.36
CA ARG A 11 -15.02 -0.55 -10.71
C ARG A 11 -13.55 -0.24 -11.02
N GLY A 12 -12.78 0.09 -10.00
CA GLY A 12 -11.38 0.49 -10.13
C GLY A 12 -10.76 0.61 -8.74
N LEU A 13 -9.43 0.51 -8.68
CA LEU A 13 -8.68 0.55 -7.43
C LEU A 13 -7.55 1.56 -7.54
N VAL A 14 -7.53 2.54 -6.62
CA VAL A 14 -6.38 3.43 -6.45
C VAL A 14 -5.61 2.99 -5.21
N LEU A 15 -4.33 2.67 -5.40
CA LEU A 15 -3.40 2.43 -4.32
C LEU A 15 -2.48 3.64 -4.20
N LEU A 16 -2.84 4.51 -3.26
CA LEU A 16 -2.06 5.67 -2.89
C LEU A 16 -1.05 5.29 -1.81
N ASN A 17 0.21 5.25 -2.18
CA ASN A 17 1.35 5.00 -1.31
C ASN A 17 1.16 3.77 -0.39
N ALA A 18 0.57 2.71 -0.94
CA ALA A 18 0.15 1.54 -0.17
C ALA A 18 1.37 0.74 0.35
N THR A 19 1.39 0.49 1.67
CA THR A 19 2.41 -0.27 2.41
C THR A 19 1.87 -1.63 2.85
N PRO A 20 2.36 -2.77 2.33
CA PRO A 20 1.80 -4.08 2.65
C PRO A 20 2.37 -4.73 3.92
N PHE A 21 3.10 -3.99 4.76
CA PHE A 21 3.87 -4.57 5.89
C PHE A 21 3.31 -4.27 7.28
N TRP A 22 2.16 -3.60 7.39
CA TRP A 22 1.46 -3.44 8.66
C TRP A 22 0.66 -4.72 8.98
N ALA A 23 0.58 -5.09 10.27
CA ALA A 23 0.20 -6.39 10.83
C ALA A 23 1.36 -7.40 10.95
N PHE A 24 1.88 -7.55 12.17
CA PHE A 24 2.95 -8.50 12.48
C PHE A 24 2.42 -9.89 12.89
N ARG A 25 1.16 -9.96 13.30
CA ARG A 25 0.51 -11.19 13.75
C ARG A 25 0.16 -12.08 12.55
N PRO A 26 0.40 -13.41 12.61
CA PRO A 26 0.05 -14.33 11.53
C PRO A 26 -1.46 -14.35 11.23
N PRO A 27 -1.89 -14.81 10.03
CA PRO A 27 -3.30 -14.86 9.68
C PRO A 27 -4.15 -15.72 10.64
N SER A 28 -5.39 -15.31 10.85
CA SER A 28 -6.39 -16.06 11.61
C SER A 28 -6.66 -17.42 10.94
N GLY A 29 -6.69 -18.50 11.72
CA GLY A 29 -7.05 -19.84 11.23
C GLY A 29 -5.91 -20.83 11.05
N SER A 30 -4.64 -20.39 11.01
CA SER A 30 -3.50 -21.33 10.98
C SER A 30 -2.85 -21.47 12.36
N ALA A 31 -3.22 -22.53 13.09
CA ALA A 31 -2.58 -22.89 14.36
C ALA A 31 -1.06 -23.12 14.17
N ALA A 32 -0.66 -23.67 13.02
CA ALA A 32 0.75 -23.86 12.66
C ALA A 32 1.49 -22.54 12.41
N ALA A 33 0.85 -21.54 11.78
CA ALA A 33 1.49 -20.25 11.48
C ALA A 33 1.63 -19.33 12.69
N ARG A 34 0.80 -19.49 13.74
CA ARG A 34 0.92 -18.71 14.98
C ARG A 34 2.23 -18.99 15.72
N GLY A 35 2.74 -20.22 15.67
CA GLY A 35 3.94 -20.61 16.40
C GLY A 35 3.83 -20.39 17.91
N LEU A 36 4.91 -20.66 18.66
CA LEU A 36 4.89 -20.58 20.12
C LEU A 36 4.74 -19.14 20.63
N LEU A 37 5.38 -18.18 19.97
CA LEU A 37 5.36 -16.76 20.35
C LEU A 37 3.94 -16.18 20.29
N TRP A 38 3.24 -16.26 19.15
CA TRP A 38 1.89 -15.68 19.04
C TRP A 38 0.83 -16.48 19.79
N SER A 39 1.06 -17.78 20.00
CA SER A 39 0.20 -18.57 20.88
C SER A 39 0.30 -18.11 22.33
N ALA A 40 1.51 -17.76 22.80
CA ALA A 40 1.73 -17.18 24.12
C ALA A 40 1.20 -15.74 24.24
N LEU A 41 1.11 -14.99 23.13
CA LEU A 41 0.54 -13.63 23.08
C LEU A 41 -0.97 -13.60 22.75
N ASN A 42 -1.68 -14.73 22.80
CA ASN A 42 -3.13 -14.74 22.53
C ASN A 42 -3.92 -13.84 23.50
N TRP A 43 -3.43 -13.66 24.74
CA TRP A 43 -4.00 -12.74 25.72
C TRP A 43 -3.94 -11.27 25.28
N ALA A 44 -3.09 -10.92 24.30
CA ALA A 44 -2.96 -9.57 23.79
C ALA A 44 -4.13 -9.12 22.89
N GLY A 45 -5.11 -10.00 22.65
CA GLY A 45 -6.21 -9.75 21.72
C GLY A 45 -5.82 -10.00 20.26
N ASP A 46 -6.82 -10.03 19.38
CA ASP A 46 -6.68 -10.24 17.93
C ASP A 46 -6.84 -8.93 17.13
N GLY A 47 -6.72 -7.79 17.80
CA GLY A 47 -6.98 -6.47 17.23
C GLY A 47 -8.45 -6.06 17.27
N SER A 48 -9.35 -6.86 17.85
CA SER A 48 -10.73 -6.44 18.14
C SER A 48 -10.77 -5.20 19.03
N VAL A 49 -11.73 -4.32 18.79
CA VAL A 49 -12.04 -3.18 19.66
C VAL A 49 -13.33 -3.43 20.44
N PRO A 50 -13.42 -3.04 21.73
CA PRO A 50 -12.38 -2.39 22.53
C PRO A 50 -11.25 -3.35 22.92
N VAL A 51 -10.05 -2.81 23.11
CA VAL A 51 -8.86 -3.59 23.46
C VAL A 51 -8.92 -4.03 24.92
N PRO A 52 -8.48 -5.25 25.28
CA PRO A 52 -8.43 -5.67 26.68
C PRO A 52 -7.64 -4.69 27.57
N GLU A 53 -8.17 -4.34 28.73
CA GLU A 53 -7.63 -3.26 29.59
C GLU A 53 -6.15 -3.47 29.97
N SER A 54 -5.72 -4.71 30.20
CA SER A 54 -4.32 -5.05 30.50
C SER A 54 -3.37 -4.75 29.33
N VAL A 55 -3.83 -4.98 28.10
CA VAL A 55 -3.07 -4.71 26.87
C VAL A 55 -3.05 -3.21 26.62
N ARG A 56 -4.21 -2.56 26.79
CA ARG A 56 -4.37 -1.12 26.68
C ARG A 56 -3.37 -0.39 27.57
N HIS A 57 -3.29 -0.73 28.86
CA HIS A 57 -2.36 -0.09 29.79
C HIS A 57 -0.89 -0.28 29.39
N LEU A 58 -0.52 -1.47 28.90
CA LEU A 58 0.84 -1.76 28.46
C LEU A 58 1.20 -0.94 27.21
N VAL A 59 0.34 -0.95 26.19
CA VAL A 59 0.57 -0.21 24.95
C VAL A 59 0.56 1.29 25.24
N GLU A 60 -0.34 1.76 26.09
CA GLU A 60 -0.40 3.16 26.51
C GLU A 60 0.92 3.64 27.12
N LYS A 61 1.41 2.90 28.12
CA LYS A 61 2.58 3.26 28.91
C LYS A 61 3.86 3.23 28.09
N TYR A 62 4.07 2.19 27.29
CA TYR A 62 5.36 1.96 26.65
C TYR A 62 5.44 2.52 25.23
N TRP A 63 4.33 2.57 24.47
CA TRP A 63 4.36 2.88 23.04
C TRP A 63 3.54 4.14 22.72
N TRP A 64 2.26 4.15 23.07
CA TRP A 64 1.30 5.19 22.66
C TRP A 64 1.74 6.60 23.07
N ASN A 65 2.06 6.80 24.35
CA ASN A 65 2.42 8.12 24.86
C ASN A 65 3.71 8.68 24.23
N GLN A 66 4.64 7.80 23.84
CA GLN A 66 5.85 8.21 23.13
C GLN A 66 5.52 8.56 21.68
N LEU A 67 4.80 7.69 20.97
CA LEU A 67 4.48 7.86 19.56
C LEU A 67 3.62 9.10 19.28
N ARG A 68 2.71 9.44 20.19
CA ARG A 68 1.85 10.63 20.07
C ARG A 68 2.50 11.93 20.54
N SER A 69 3.74 11.89 21.03
CA SER A 69 4.43 13.10 21.45
C SER A 69 4.72 14.01 20.25
N PRO A 70 4.61 15.35 20.40
CA PRO A 70 4.92 16.29 19.32
C PRO A 70 6.33 16.10 18.73
N ASP A 71 7.30 15.77 19.57
CA ASP A 71 8.69 15.54 19.16
C ASP A 71 8.83 14.28 18.30
N THR A 72 8.17 13.18 18.68
CA THR A 72 8.19 11.94 17.90
C THR A 72 7.45 12.09 16.59
N ILE A 73 6.28 12.75 16.60
CA ILE A 73 5.53 13.08 15.38
C ILE A 73 6.39 13.93 14.45
N SER A 74 7.02 14.98 14.97
CA SER A 74 7.91 15.84 14.18
C SER A 74 9.09 15.04 13.61
N ALA A 75 9.74 14.20 14.41
CA ALA A 75 10.81 13.34 13.94
C ALA A 75 10.34 12.37 12.84
N MET A 76 9.13 11.82 12.97
CA MET A 76 8.54 10.94 11.96
C MET A 76 8.25 11.68 10.65
N LEU A 77 7.68 12.89 10.72
CA LEU A 77 7.45 13.73 9.54
C LEU A 77 8.76 14.05 8.82
N ARG A 78 9.82 14.43 9.56
CA ARG A 78 11.17 14.62 9.01
C ARG A 78 11.72 13.35 8.38
N LEU A 79 11.38 12.19 8.91
CA LEU A 79 11.82 10.93 8.33
C LEU A 79 11.11 10.68 6.99
N VAL A 80 9.79 10.88 6.93
CA VAL A 80 8.95 10.33 5.85
C VAL A 80 8.58 11.31 4.74
N TYR A 81 8.58 12.62 4.98
CA TYR A 81 8.28 13.63 3.95
C TYR A 81 9.48 13.85 3.04
N ALA A 82 9.28 14.28 1.80
CA ALA A 82 10.37 14.74 0.93
C ALA A 82 10.95 16.06 1.45
N ASP A 83 10.09 16.99 1.87
CA ASP A 83 10.49 18.21 2.57
C ASP A 83 10.66 17.94 4.06
N LYS A 84 11.90 17.97 4.53
CA LYS A 84 12.26 17.64 5.92
C LYS A 84 12.05 18.79 6.89
N VAL A 85 11.80 20.01 6.41
CA VAL A 85 11.79 21.22 7.25
C VAL A 85 10.56 22.10 7.00
N GLY A 86 9.85 21.93 5.89
CA GLY A 86 8.74 22.79 5.49
C GLY A 86 7.37 22.48 6.10
N PHE A 87 7.26 21.49 7.00
CA PHE A 87 6.02 21.32 7.77
C PHE A 87 6.02 22.21 9.03
N ASP A 88 4.84 22.71 9.40
CA ASP A 88 4.67 23.59 10.55
C ASP A 88 4.23 22.85 11.82
N MET A 89 4.32 23.54 12.97
CA MET A 89 3.84 23.00 14.24
C MET A 89 2.31 22.91 14.30
N ALA A 90 1.58 23.61 13.43
CA ALA A 90 0.13 23.49 13.33
C ALA A 90 -0.27 22.11 12.78
N LEU A 91 0.48 21.57 11.81
CA LEU A 91 0.31 20.18 11.36
C LEU A 91 0.57 19.20 12.50
N VAL A 92 1.66 19.37 13.24
CA VAL A 92 1.99 18.49 14.38
C VAL A 92 0.86 18.52 15.41
N ALA A 93 0.35 19.70 15.75
CA ALA A 93 -0.77 19.86 16.67
C ALA A 93 -2.03 19.14 16.20
N ARG A 94 -2.39 19.21 14.90
CA ARG A 94 -3.54 18.47 14.35
C ARG A 94 -3.38 16.95 14.41
N ILE A 95 -2.15 16.45 14.24
CA ILE A 95 -1.88 15.02 14.39
C ILE A 95 -2.01 14.62 15.87
N VAL A 96 -1.49 15.43 16.79
CA VAL A 96 -1.66 15.20 18.24
C VAL A 96 -3.14 15.22 18.61
N GLU A 97 -3.91 16.18 18.14
CA GLU A 97 -5.36 16.28 18.37
C GLU A 97 -6.10 15.00 17.96
N ALA A 98 -5.74 14.40 16.82
CA ALA A 98 -6.32 13.12 16.40
C ALA A 98 -6.03 11.97 17.40
N THR A 99 -4.93 12.04 18.15
CA THR A 99 -4.56 11.08 19.19
C THR A 99 -5.27 11.31 20.52
N GLU A 100 -5.92 12.47 20.71
CA GLU A 100 -6.70 12.78 21.93
C GLU A 100 -8.10 12.18 21.90
N HIS A 101 -8.55 11.69 20.74
CA HIS A 101 -9.84 11.02 20.61
C HIS A 101 -9.90 9.78 21.53
N PRO A 102 -11.00 9.55 22.28
CA PRO A 102 -11.09 8.45 23.26
C PRO A 102 -10.80 7.06 22.68
N GLY A 103 -11.14 6.84 21.40
CA GLY A 103 -10.89 5.59 20.67
C GLY A 103 -9.52 5.50 19.96
N ALA A 104 -8.65 6.51 20.06
CA ALA A 104 -7.40 6.55 19.29
C ALA A 104 -6.40 5.47 19.70
N LEU A 105 -6.25 5.23 21.01
CA LEU A 105 -5.40 4.15 21.54
C LEU A 105 -5.90 2.78 21.09
N ASP A 106 -7.22 2.55 21.13
CA ASP A 106 -7.83 1.30 20.67
C ASP A 106 -7.60 1.09 19.17
N ALA A 107 -7.80 2.14 18.36
CA ALA A 107 -7.55 2.09 16.92
C ALA A 107 -6.07 1.80 16.61
N PHE A 108 -5.13 2.48 17.28
CA PHE A 108 -3.70 2.24 17.13
C PHE A 108 -3.32 0.81 17.50
N THR A 109 -3.78 0.35 18.66
CA THR A 109 -3.49 -1.00 19.16
C THR A 109 -4.10 -2.06 18.24
N SER A 110 -5.29 -1.81 17.71
CA SER A 110 -5.92 -2.65 16.69
C SER A 110 -5.05 -2.78 15.45
N ILE A 111 -4.51 -1.69 14.90
CA ILE A 111 -3.63 -1.71 13.72
C ILE A 111 -2.37 -2.56 13.97
N VAL A 112 -1.75 -2.41 15.15
CA VAL A 112 -0.50 -3.11 15.50
C VAL A 112 -0.73 -4.60 15.75
N LEU A 113 -1.82 -4.95 16.44
CA LEU A 113 -2.09 -6.31 16.91
C LEU A 113 -2.99 -7.13 15.97
N SER A 114 -3.60 -6.50 14.97
CA SER A 114 -4.43 -7.19 13.98
C SER A 114 -3.64 -8.29 13.27
N PRO A 115 -4.26 -9.45 13.01
CA PRO A 115 -3.67 -10.49 12.18
C PRO A 115 -3.49 -9.99 10.75
N LYS A 116 -2.47 -10.52 10.08
CA LYS A 116 -2.32 -10.40 8.63
C LYS A 116 -3.57 -10.92 7.93
N ALA A 117 -3.85 -10.36 6.77
CA ALA A 117 -4.89 -10.88 5.90
C ALA A 117 -4.66 -12.37 5.59
N GLU A 118 -5.74 -13.14 5.48
CA GLU A 118 -5.70 -14.56 5.10
C GLU A 118 -5.02 -14.78 3.76
N LEU A 119 -5.28 -13.90 2.81
CA LEU A 119 -4.63 -13.90 1.49
C LEU A 119 -3.36 -13.08 1.58
N SER A 120 -2.28 -13.64 1.05
CA SER A 120 -1.02 -12.92 0.85
C SER A 120 -1.22 -11.75 -0.12
N PHE A 121 -0.30 -10.80 -0.06
CA PHE A 121 -0.30 -9.65 -0.98
C PHE A 121 -0.30 -10.09 -2.45
N ASP A 122 0.52 -11.10 -2.80
CA ASP A 122 0.61 -11.60 -4.18
C ASP A 122 -0.70 -12.27 -4.63
N GLU A 123 -1.36 -13.05 -3.76
CA GLU A 123 -2.68 -13.64 -4.05
C GLU A 123 -3.78 -12.59 -4.20
N LEU A 124 -3.72 -11.51 -3.41
CA LEU A 124 -4.66 -10.39 -3.55
C LEU A 124 -4.49 -9.71 -4.90
N VAL A 125 -3.25 -9.49 -5.35
CA VAL A 125 -2.94 -8.87 -6.64
C VAL A 125 -3.42 -9.75 -7.80
N ASP A 126 -3.20 -11.07 -7.75
CA ASP A 126 -3.62 -12.01 -8.80
C ASP A 126 -5.14 -12.07 -8.99
N ARG A 127 -5.89 -11.75 -7.94
CA ARG A 127 -7.37 -11.76 -7.95
C ARG A 127 -7.97 -10.44 -8.41
N LEU A 128 -7.17 -9.39 -8.64
CA LEU A 128 -7.69 -8.11 -9.13
C LEU A 128 -8.20 -8.25 -10.57
N ARG A 129 -9.43 -7.78 -10.81
CA ARG A 129 -10.10 -7.80 -12.12
C ARG A 129 -10.49 -6.41 -12.63
N CYS A 130 -10.17 -5.37 -11.87
CA CYS A 130 -10.47 -3.99 -12.20
C CYS A 130 -9.19 -3.24 -12.61
N PRO A 131 -9.33 -2.11 -13.34
CA PRO A 131 -8.25 -1.16 -13.54
C PRO A 131 -7.63 -0.71 -12.21
N VAL A 132 -6.31 -0.53 -12.21
CA VAL A 132 -5.56 -0.16 -11.00
C VAL A 132 -4.63 1.01 -11.28
N LEU A 133 -4.69 2.01 -10.41
CA LEU A 133 -3.73 3.11 -10.35
C LEU A 133 -2.82 2.94 -9.13
N LEU A 134 -1.52 2.88 -9.38
CA LEU A 134 -0.46 2.97 -8.38
C LEU A 134 0.06 4.40 -8.33
N LEU A 135 -0.02 5.05 -7.17
CA LEU A 135 0.42 6.44 -7.01
C LEU A 135 1.33 6.56 -5.79
N TYR A 136 2.62 6.83 -6.02
CA TYR A 136 3.64 6.82 -4.97
C TYR A 136 4.46 8.10 -4.96
N GLY A 137 4.89 8.52 -3.77
CA GLY A 137 5.96 9.49 -3.64
C GLY A 137 7.31 8.84 -3.92
N LYS A 138 8.08 9.40 -4.84
CA LYS A 138 9.37 8.83 -5.27
C LYS A 138 10.39 8.83 -4.13
N GLU A 139 10.32 9.82 -3.24
CA GLU A 139 11.25 10.00 -2.14
C GLU A 139 10.81 9.28 -0.85
N ASP A 140 9.68 8.56 -0.85
CA ASP A 140 9.18 7.82 0.32
C ASP A 140 10.20 6.78 0.82
N PRO A 141 10.79 6.94 2.02
CA PRO A 141 11.78 6.02 2.57
C PRO A 141 11.23 4.62 2.91
N TRP A 142 9.93 4.49 3.17
CA TRP A 142 9.31 3.25 3.62
C TRP A 142 8.94 2.33 2.47
N VAL A 143 8.62 2.91 1.32
CA VAL A 143 8.15 2.14 0.15
C VAL A 143 9.16 2.17 -1.00
N ARG A 144 10.27 2.93 -0.88
CA ARG A 144 11.33 3.12 -1.90
C ARG A 144 11.42 1.91 -2.82
N PRO A 145 11.25 2.12 -4.13
CA PRO A 145 10.04 1.84 -4.92
C PRO A 145 9.78 0.36 -5.19
N LEU A 146 10.24 -0.53 -4.30
CA LEU A 146 10.19 -1.98 -4.48
C LEU A 146 8.75 -2.49 -4.54
N TRP A 147 7.84 -1.95 -3.71
CA TRP A 147 6.46 -2.45 -3.69
C TRP A 147 5.66 -2.00 -4.91
N GLY A 148 5.74 -0.72 -5.28
CA GLY A 148 5.10 -0.19 -6.49
C GLY A 148 5.61 -0.90 -7.74
N GLN A 149 6.93 -1.06 -7.87
CA GLN A 149 7.53 -1.82 -8.98
C GLN A 149 7.16 -3.30 -8.95
N ARG A 150 7.23 -3.98 -7.79
CA ARG A 150 6.81 -5.39 -7.67
C ARG A 150 5.37 -5.56 -8.09
N MET A 151 4.49 -4.65 -7.68
CA MET A 151 3.09 -4.70 -8.06
C MET A 151 2.91 -4.41 -9.55
N LYS A 152 3.60 -3.43 -10.14
CA LYS A 152 3.59 -3.18 -11.59
C LYS A 152 4.12 -4.38 -12.39
N ARG A 153 5.14 -5.08 -11.91
CA ARG A 153 5.67 -6.30 -12.54
C ARG A 153 4.66 -7.45 -12.51
N ARG A 154 3.91 -7.59 -11.40
CA ARG A 154 2.89 -8.64 -11.25
C ARG A 154 1.56 -8.28 -11.90
N LEU A 155 1.26 -6.99 -12.01
CA LEU A 155 0.07 -6.43 -12.67
C LEU A 155 0.49 -5.41 -13.75
N PRO A 156 0.99 -5.86 -14.92
CA PRO A 156 1.52 -4.98 -15.97
C PRO A 156 0.49 -3.96 -16.51
N ALA A 157 -0.80 -4.30 -16.44
CA ALA A 157 -1.89 -3.43 -16.86
C ALA A 157 -2.15 -2.24 -15.90
N ALA A 158 -1.59 -2.24 -14.68
CA ALA A 158 -1.79 -1.14 -13.75
C ALA A 158 -1.08 0.13 -14.24
N THR A 159 -1.76 1.28 -14.19
CA THR A 159 -1.11 2.58 -14.39
C THR A 159 -0.23 2.88 -13.17
N TYR A 160 1.06 3.15 -13.37
CA TYR A 160 1.98 3.43 -12.26
C TYR A 160 2.61 4.80 -12.39
N LEU A 161 2.29 5.68 -11.45
CA LEU A 161 2.77 7.04 -11.38
C LEU A 161 3.62 7.28 -10.13
N GLU A 162 4.76 7.93 -10.32
CA GLU A 162 5.62 8.43 -9.25
C GLU A 162 5.62 9.97 -9.24
N LEU A 163 5.46 10.55 -8.05
CA LEU A 163 5.53 11.99 -7.82
C LEU A 163 6.88 12.36 -7.21
N SER A 164 7.51 13.42 -7.73
CA SER A 164 8.78 13.93 -7.20
C SER A 164 8.83 15.46 -7.31
N PRO A 165 9.20 16.19 -6.24
CA PRO A 165 9.49 15.68 -4.90
C PRO A 165 8.21 15.35 -4.10
N ALA A 166 8.08 14.11 -3.62
CA ALA A 166 7.04 13.70 -2.66
C ALA A 166 7.48 12.46 -1.85
N GLY A 167 7.25 12.49 -0.54
CA GLY A 167 7.57 11.41 0.39
C GLY A 167 6.39 10.45 0.61
N HIS A 168 6.26 9.96 1.85
CA HIS A 168 5.29 8.94 2.22
C HIS A 168 3.83 9.40 2.18
N CYS A 169 3.58 10.71 2.24
CA CYS A 169 2.23 11.27 2.24
C CYS A 169 2.01 12.14 1.00
N PRO A 170 2.07 11.58 -0.23
CA PRO A 170 2.02 12.40 -1.45
C PRO A 170 0.71 13.20 -1.59
N HIS A 171 -0.39 12.75 -0.99
CA HIS A 171 -1.66 13.50 -0.95
C HIS A 171 -1.62 14.75 -0.09
N HIS A 172 -0.73 14.78 0.91
CA HIS A 172 -0.51 15.94 1.76
C HIS A 172 0.64 16.81 1.24
N GLU A 173 1.69 16.19 0.71
CA GLU A 173 2.91 16.88 0.23
C GLU A 173 2.77 17.48 -1.17
N ALA A 174 1.95 16.86 -2.03
CA ALA A 174 1.73 17.24 -3.43
C ALA A 174 0.24 17.07 -3.83
N PRO A 175 -0.69 17.77 -3.13
CA PRO A 175 -2.12 17.58 -3.31
C PRO A 175 -2.61 17.91 -4.73
N ALA A 176 -2.08 18.95 -5.39
CA ALA A 176 -2.50 19.29 -6.75
C ALA A 176 -2.05 18.22 -7.75
N ALA A 177 -0.82 17.71 -7.60
CA ALA A 177 -0.31 16.63 -8.44
C ALA A 177 -1.09 15.32 -8.25
N VAL A 178 -1.39 14.94 -7.01
CA VAL A 178 -2.24 13.77 -6.72
C VAL A 178 -3.63 13.96 -7.32
N ASN A 179 -4.28 15.10 -7.08
CA ASN A 179 -5.62 15.36 -7.60
C ASN A 179 -5.66 15.33 -9.14
N ARG A 180 -4.64 15.89 -9.82
CA ARG A 180 -4.53 15.79 -11.28
C ARG A 180 -4.42 14.34 -11.73
N ALA A 181 -3.52 13.55 -11.11
CA ALA A 181 -3.34 12.14 -11.45
C ALA A 181 -4.64 11.34 -11.29
N LEU A 182 -5.36 11.52 -10.17
CA LEU A 182 -6.64 10.86 -9.91
C LEU A 182 -7.70 11.24 -10.96
N ARG A 183 -7.87 12.53 -11.24
CA ARG A 183 -8.86 13.02 -12.21
C ARG A 183 -8.57 12.53 -13.62
N THR A 184 -7.30 12.60 -14.04
CA THR A 184 -6.90 12.12 -15.37
C THR A 184 -7.15 10.63 -15.52
N TRP A 185 -6.83 9.84 -14.49
CA TRP A 185 -7.07 8.40 -14.50
C TRP A 185 -8.56 8.07 -14.53
N LEU A 186 -9.36 8.67 -13.63
CA LEU A 186 -10.82 8.47 -13.61
C LEU A 186 -11.47 8.82 -14.95
N ALA A 187 -11.08 9.95 -15.55
CA ALA A 187 -11.61 10.36 -16.86
C ALA A 187 -11.22 9.38 -17.98
N ALA A 188 -10.03 8.77 -17.91
CA ALA A 188 -9.64 7.72 -18.86
C ALA A 188 -10.51 6.46 -18.70
N GLU A 189 -10.72 6.01 -17.46
CA GLU A 189 -11.56 4.84 -17.18
C GLU A 189 -13.04 5.08 -17.59
N GLU A 190 -13.55 6.30 -17.40
CA GLU A 190 -14.89 6.69 -17.84
C GLU A 190 -15.01 6.67 -19.37
N ARG A 191 -13.99 7.14 -20.11
CA ARG A 191 -13.97 7.09 -21.58
C ARG A 191 -13.97 5.66 -22.11
N VAL A 192 -13.08 4.81 -21.59
CA VAL A 192 -13.00 3.39 -21.96
C VAL A 192 -14.35 2.71 -21.73
N ARG A 193 -15.03 3.04 -20.64
CA ARG A 193 -16.36 2.49 -20.35
C ARG A 193 -17.46 3.02 -21.27
N ALA A 194 -17.46 4.30 -21.59
CA ALA A 194 -18.49 4.91 -22.43
C ALA A 194 -18.47 4.39 -23.88
N GLN A 195 -17.29 3.99 -24.37
CA GLN A 195 -17.10 3.54 -25.75
C GLN A 195 -17.43 2.05 -25.98
N GLY A 196 -17.58 1.25 -24.91
CA GLY A 196 -17.82 -0.20 -25.02
C GLY A 196 -16.59 -0.97 -25.55
N THR A 197 -16.63 -2.30 -25.50
CA THR A 197 -15.51 -3.21 -25.88
C THR A 197 -15.32 -3.34 -27.40
N GLY A 198 -15.48 -2.26 -28.16
CA GLY A 198 -15.19 -2.21 -29.59
C GLY A 198 -13.72 -1.90 -29.85
N ASP A 199 -13.17 -2.48 -30.91
CA ASP A 199 -11.78 -2.41 -31.38
C ASP A 199 -11.12 -1.04 -31.09
N GLN A 200 -10.22 -1.00 -30.10
CA GLN A 200 -9.53 0.22 -29.67
C GLN A 200 -8.14 0.32 -30.30
N ASP A 201 -7.77 1.53 -30.71
CA ASP A 201 -6.37 1.91 -30.86
C ASP A 201 -5.76 2.01 -29.45
N PRO A 202 -4.70 1.23 -29.11
CA PRO A 202 -4.05 1.24 -27.80
C PRO A 202 -3.56 2.62 -27.34
N SER A 203 -3.43 3.59 -28.26
CA SER A 203 -3.01 4.95 -27.95
C SER A 203 -4.09 5.84 -27.32
N GLU A 204 -5.38 5.49 -27.44
CA GLU A 204 -6.49 6.25 -26.84
C GLU A 204 -6.92 5.73 -25.46
N ALA A 205 -6.57 4.48 -25.15
CA ALA A 205 -6.85 3.81 -23.88
C ALA A 205 -5.76 4.13 -22.84
N GLY A 206 -5.70 5.38 -22.38
CA GLY A 206 -4.68 5.77 -21.42
C GLY A 206 -4.94 7.10 -20.75
N ILE A 207 -4.10 7.40 -19.78
CA ILE A 207 -4.12 8.68 -19.05
C ILE A 207 -3.55 9.85 -19.87
N GLY A 208 -3.33 9.69 -21.18
CA GLY A 208 -2.71 10.70 -22.03
C GLY A 208 -1.26 11.02 -21.64
N LEU A 209 -0.58 10.06 -21.00
CA LEU A 209 0.84 10.15 -20.64
C LEU A 209 1.50 8.82 -20.96
N ASP A 210 2.39 8.84 -21.94
CA ASP A 210 3.12 7.64 -22.36
C ASP A 210 4.00 7.11 -21.22
N VAL A 211 4.18 5.80 -21.20
CA VAL A 211 5.11 5.16 -20.28
C VAL A 211 6.52 5.67 -20.54
N GLY A 212 7.21 6.12 -19.49
CA GLY A 212 8.52 6.78 -19.57
C GLY A 212 8.45 8.30 -19.68
N SER A 213 7.28 8.87 -19.94
CA SER A 213 7.07 10.32 -19.99
C SER A 213 6.64 10.88 -18.62
N SER A 214 6.70 12.21 -18.50
CA SER A 214 6.24 12.92 -17.30
C SER A 214 5.54 14.23 -17.63
N TRP A 215 4.56 14.60 -16.82
CA TRP A 215 4.06 15.98 -16.79
C TRP A 215 4.48 16.67 -15.50
N GLU A 216 4.45 18.01 -15.52
CA GLU A 216 4.69 18.84 -14.35
C GLU A 216 3.39 19.43 -13.84
N VAL A 217 3.28 19.54 -12.52
CA VAL A 217 2.17 20.19 -11.81
C VAL A 217 2.78 21.16 -10.80
N VAL A 218 2.33 22.41 -10.85
CA VAL A 218 2.75 23.43 -9.88
C VAL A 218 1.75 23.41 -8.72
N GLU A 219 2.26 23.22 -7.51
CA GLU A 219 1.48 23.28 -6.26
C GLU A 219 1.17 24.74 -5.89
N ALA A 220 0.23 24.94 -4.96
CA ALA A 220 -0.18 26.27 -4.53
C ALA A 220 0.96 27.10 -3.89
N ASP A 221 1.97 26.43 -3.35
CA ASP A 221 3.17 27.04 -2.78
C ASP A 221 4.28 27.30 -3.83
N GLY A 222 3.99 27.06 -5.12
CA GLY A 222 4.91 27.27 -6.23
C GLY A 222 5.89 26.12 -6.49
N ARG A 223 5.87 25.04 -5.70
CA ARG A 223 6.72 23.87 -5.97
C ARG A 223 6.25 23.13 -7.22
N ALA A 224 7.19 22.81 -8.10
CA ALA A 224 6.94 21.97 -9.27
C ALA A 224 7.08 20.49 -8.90
N ILE A 225 6.02 19.73 -9.11
CA ILE A 225 5.97 18.28 -8.91
C ILE A 225 5.93 17.59 -10.26
N ARG A 226 6.94 16.77 -10.53
CA ARG A 226 6.98 15.89 -11.69
C ARG A 226 6.21 14.61 -11.40
N VAL A 227 5.23 14.31 -12.23
CA VAL A 227 4.50 13.04 -12.21
C VAL A 227 4.97 12.21 -13.39
N SER A 228 5.60 11.08 -13.13
CA SER A 228 6.23 10.23 -14.15
C SER A 228 5.48 8.90 -14.30
N HIS A 229 5.22 8.47 -15.53
CA HIS A 229 4.62 7.17 -15.80
C HIS A 229 5.71 6.09 -15.88
N ILE A 230 5.63 5.11 -14.99
CA ILE A 230 6.67 4.11 -14.75
C ILE A 230 6.30 2.77 -15.39
N ASP A 231 7.25 2.17 -16.12
CA ASP A 231 7.12 0.86 -16.76
C ASP A 231 7.23 -0.32 -15.78
N GLY A 232 7.87 -0.10 -14.62
CA GLY A 232 8.13 -1.09 -13.59
C GLY A 232 9.47 -1.83 -13.76
N ARG A 233 10.32 -1.40 -14.70
CA ARG A 233 11.67 -1.98 -14.86
C ARG A 233 12.59 -1.52 -13.71
N PRO A 234 13.48 -2.39 -13.21
CA PRO A 234 14.49 -2.00 -12.24
C PRO A 234 15.41 -0.91 -12.79
N ARG A 235 15.67 0.11 -11.98
CA ARG A 235 16.50 1.29 -12.27
C ARG A 235 17.82 1.30 -11.51
N SER A 236 17.92 0.53 -10.42
CA SER A 236 19.10 0.48 -9.57
C SER A 236 19.57 -0.96 -9.30
N VAL A 237 20.82 -1.12 -8.87
CA VAL A 237 21.39 -2.43 -8.48
C VAL A 237 20.54 -3.10 -7.41
N MET A 238 20.04 -2.33 -6.44
CA MET A 238 19.17 -2.84 -5.38
C MET A 238 17.84 -3.36 -5.95
N GLU A 239 17.23 -2.65 -6.90
CA GLU A 239 16.00 -3.10 -7.57
C GLU A 239 16.23 -4.33 -8.45
N TRP A 240 17.41 -4.45 -9.06
CA TRP A 240 17.82 -5.65 -9.82
C TRP A 240 18.03 -6.86 -8.91
N LEU A 241 18.66 -6.66 -7.75
CA LEU A 241 18.84 -7.71 -6.74
C LEU A 241 17.48 -8.17 -6.18
N ASP A 242 16.59 -7.23 -5.86
CA ASP A 242 15.22 -7.55 -5.45
C ASP A 242 14.48 -8.35 -6.52
N LEU A 243 14.56 -7.93 -7.79
CA LEU A 243 13.95 -8.68 -8.89
C LEU A 243 14.52 -10.10 -8.99
N ALA A 244 15.84 -10.27 -8.87
CA ALA A 244 16.49 -11.57 -8.94
C ALA A 244 15.99 -12.49 -7.81
N VAL A 245 16.00 -12.00 -6.57
CA VAL A 245 15.51 -12.71 -5.38
C VAL A 245 14.04 -13.07 -5.54
N TRP A 246 13.20 -12.12 -5.97
CA TRP A 246 11.78 -12.36 -6.23
C TRP A 246 11.56 -13.42 -7.31
N SER A 247 12.33 -13.39 -8.40
CA SER A 247 12.18 -14.37 -9.49
C SER A 247 12.51 -15.80 -9.04
N VAL A 248 13.52 -15.96 -8.17
CA VAL A 248 13.96 -17.26 -7.65
C VAL A 248 12.98 -17.79 -6.61
N LEU A 249 12.60 -16.95 -5.63
CA LEU A 249 11.63 -17.32 -4.60
C LEU A 249 10.22 -17.53 -5.17
N GLY A 250 9.81 -16.71 -6.13
CA GLY A 250 8.51 -16.84 -6.81
C GLY A 250 8.40 -18.14 -7.60
N ARG A 251 9.48 -18.59 -8.26
CA ARG A 251 9.52 -19.91 -8.91
C ARG A 251 9.49 -21.06 -7.89
N ALA A 252 10.20 -20.92 -6.76
CA ALA A 252 10.20 -21.93 -5.70
C ALA A 252 8.82 -22.08 -5.05
N LEU A 253 8.15 -20.97 -4.72
CA LEU A 253 6.81 -20.96 -4.13
C LEU A 253 5.74 -21.41 -5.13
N GLY A 254 5.84 -21.02 -6.40
CA GLY A 254 4.95 -21.50 -7.47
C GLY A 254 5.07 -22.99 -7.73
N ALA A 255 6.28 -23.56 -7.63
CA ALA A 255 6.50 -25.00 -7.75
C ALA A 255 5.94 -25.81 -6.55
N ILE A 256 5.94 -25.21 -5.35
CA ILE A 256 5.36 -25.82 -4.14
C ILE A 256 3.82 -25.74 -4.18
N GLY A 257 3.25 -24.62 -4.59
CA GLY A 257 1.79 -24.45 -4.70
C GLY A 257 1.15 -25.38 -5.74
N ARG A 258 1.84 -25.63 -6.86
CA ARG A 258 1.36 -26.55 -7.90
C ARG A 258 1.39 -28.02 -7.44
N LYS A 259 2.42 -28.42 -6.69
CA LYS A 259 2.47 -29.77 -6.06
C LYS A 259 1.39 -29.98 -4.99
N GLY A 260 1.01 -28.93 -4.27
CA GLY A 260 -0.07 -29.00 -3.26
C GLY A 260 -1.46 -29.18 -3.88
N ALA A 261 -1.74 -28.46 -4.96
CA ALA A 261 -3.01 -28.55 -5.69
C ALA A 261 -3.22 -29.94 -6.35
N ASP A 262 -2.17 -30.51 -6.96
CA ASP A 262 -2.24 -31.85 -7.58
C ASP A 262 -2.51 -32.96 -6.54
N THR A 263 -2.06 -32.80 -5.28
CA THR A 263 -2.34 -33.77 -4.21
C THR A 263 -3.74 -33.68 -3.60
N GLU A 264 -4.42 -32.54 -3.73
CA GLU A 264 -5.77 -32.33 -3.17
C GLU A 264 -6.86 -32.78 -4.16
N GLU A 265 -6.63 -32.60 -5.46
CA GLU A 265 -7.51 -33.10 -6.52
C GLU A 265 -7.51 -34.64 -6.61
N SER A 266 -6.38 -35.28 -6.30
CA SER A 266 -6.26 -36.75 -6.19
C SER A 266 -6.95 -37.36 -4.96
N ARG A 267 -7.29 -36.56 -3.94
CA ARG A 267 -7.96 -37.05 -2.71
C ARG A 267 -9.48 -36.86 -2.72
N THR A 268 -10.00 -36.10 -3.69
CA THR A 268 -11.44 -35.82 -3.81
C THR A 268 -12.12 -36.73 -4.85
N THR A 269 -11.36 -37.62 -5.48
CA THR A 269 -11.80 -38.55 -6.54
C THR A 269 -11.63 -40.03 -6.19
N ALA A 270 -11.50 -40.38 -4.90
CA ALA A 270 -11.44 -41.76 -4.42
C ALA A 270 -12.51 -42.04 -3.36
#